data_AF-A0A2A4URS2-F1
#
_entry.id   AF-A0A2A4URS2-F1
#
_cell.length_a   1.000
_cell.length_b   1.000
_cell.length_c   1.000
_cell.angle_alpha   90.00
_cell.angle_beta   90.00
_cell.angle_gamma   90.00
#
_symmetry.space_group_name_H-M   'P 1'
#
loop_
_entity.id
_entity.type
_entity.pdbx_description
1 polymer ?
#
loop_
_entity_poly.entity_id
_entity_poly.type
_entity_poly.pdbx_seq_one_letter_code
_entity_poly.pdbx_strand_id
1 'polypeptide(L)'
;MEKFKKIDKPDYKKYEPSQLAERLVSLDDALLKPIFKTEVPEYLYWSKIKKKTWLPDDMAAEKFWAYVRFYRQFRSLRTAICDQEGNYFRWIKL
;
A
#
# COMPACT_ATOMS: atom_id res chain seq x y z
N MET A 1 17.55 5.27 -30.65
CA MET A 1 17.26 5.83 -29.31
C MET A 1 16.11 5.04 -28.70
N GLU A 2 16.36 4.24 -27.66
CA GLU A 2 15.29 3.60 -26.91
C GLU A 2 14.45 4.67 -26.19
N LYS A 3 13.13 4.62 -26.34
CA LYS A 3 12.21 5.52 -25.65
C LYS A 3 11.99 5.00 -24.24
N PHE A 4 12.59 5.66 -23.24
CA PHE A 4 12.30 5.38 -21.84
C PHE A 4 10.81 5.64 -21.54
N LYS A 5 10.13 4.63 -20.96
CA LYS A 5 8.72 4.74 -20.61
C LYS A 5 8.58 5.30 -19.19
N LYS A 6 7.91 6.45 -19.05
CA LYS A 6 7.64 7.06 -17.74
C LYS A 6 6.75 6.12 -16.91
N ILE A 7 7.23 5.73 -15.73
CA ILE A 7 6.44 4.95 -14.77
C ILE A 7 5.46 5.89 -14.08
N ASP A 8 4.18 5.60 -14.23
CA ASP A 8 3.11 6.26 -13.50
C ASP A 8 3.19 5.93 -12.01
N LYS A 9 3.33 6.95 -11.16
CA LYS A 9 3.50 6.83 -9.71
C LYS A 9 2.25 7.36 -9.01
N PRO A 10 1.71 6.64 -8.02
CA PRO A 10 0.58 7.12 -7.26
C PRO A 10 1.01 8.27 -6.34
N ASP A 11 0.18 9.31 -6.26
CA ASP A 11 0.34 10.32 -5.23
C ASP A 11 -0.39 9.88 -3.94
N TYR A 12 0.26 8.98 -3.20
CA TYR A 12 -0.27 8.45 -1.94
C TYR A 12 0.14 9.28 -0.71
N LYS A 13 1.07 10.24 -0.87
CA LYS A 13 1.60 11.04 0.24
C LYS A 13 0.65 12.15 0.68
N LYS A 14 -0.31 12.51 -0.17
CA LYS A 14 -1.38 13.47 0.15
C LYS A 14 -2.39 12.99 1.21
N TYR A 15 -2.32 11.71 1.60
CA TYR A 15 -3.22 11.13 2.59
C TYR A 15 -2.53 11.06 3.95
N GLU A 16 -3.17 11.66 4.96
CA GLU A 16 -2.63 11.72 6.31
C GLU A 16 -2.66 10.35 7.00
N PRO A 17 -1.56 9.90 7.63
CA PRO A 17 -1.48 8.60 8.28
C PRO A 17 -2.56 8.35 9.35
N SER A 18 -2.96 9.40 10.09
CA SER A 18 -3.99 9.32 11.13
C SER A 18 -5.35 8.92 10.54
N GLN A 19 -5.74 9.50 9.41
CA GLN A 19 -6.98 9.20 8.69
C GLN A 19 -6.99 7.77 8.14
N LEU A 20 -5.82 7.26 7.75
CA LEU A 20 -5.68 5.89 7.28
C LEU A 20 -5.80 4.88 8.44
N ALA A 21 -5.26 5.22 9.61
CA ALA A 21 -5.29 4.36 10.78
C ALA A 21 -6.72 4.12 11.29
N GLU A 22 -7.54 5.16 11.37
CA GLU A 22 -8.90 5.09 11.92
C GLU A 22 -9.76 4.03 11.23
N ARG A 23 -9.82 4.06 9.89
CA ARG A 23 -10.61 3.11 9.09
C ARG A 23 -10.03 1.69 9.07
N LEU A 24 -8.72 1.53 9.30
CA LEU A 24 -8.11 0.20 9.42
C LEU A 24 -8.37 -0.43 10.78
N VAL A 25 -8.38 0.37 11.85
CA VAL A 25 -8.67 -0.06 13.22
C VAL A 25 -10.15 -0.41 13.38
N SER A 26 -11.04 0.24 12.65
CA SER A 26 -12.48 -0.06 12.67
C SER A 26 -12.84 -1.44 12.11
N LEU A 27 -11.87 -2.21 11.61
CA LEU A 27 -12.05 -3.53 10.99
C LEU A 27 -13.13 -3.51 9.89
N ASP A 28 -13.15 -2.45 9.08
CA ASP A 28 -14.05 -2.31 7.94
C ASP A 28 -13.77 -3.42 6.91
N ASP A 29 -14.63 -4.42 6.88
CA ASP A 29 -14.55 -5.58 6.01
C ASP A 29 -14.52 -5.20 4.52
N ALA A 30 -15.19 -4.10 4.13
CA ALA A 30 -15.22 -3.61 2.77
C ALA A 30 -13.86 -3.05 2.33
N LEU A 31 -13.06 -2.55 3.27
CA LEU A 31 -11.69 -2.09 3.03
C LEU A 31 -10.67 -3.24 3.15
N LEU A 32 -10.80 -4.07 4.19
CA LEU A 32 -9.82 -5.11 4.50
C LEU A 32 -9.79 -6.23 3.46
N LYS A 33 -10.95 -6.68 2.93
CA LYS A 33 -11.00 -7.74 1.91
C LYS A 33 -10.19 -7.39 0.66
N PRO A 34 -10.36 -6.20 0.05
CA PRO A 34 -9.49 -5.75 -1.03
C PRO A 34 -8.01 -5.62 -0.62
N ILE A 35 -7.70 -5.16 0.59
CA ILE A 35 -6.30 -5.07 1.07
C ILE A 35 -5.66 -6.45 1.12
N PHE A 36 -6.35 -7.47 1.64
CA PHE A 36 -5.82 -8.85 1.67
C PHE A 36 -5.56 -9.42 0.29
N LYS A 37 -6.40 -9.08 -0.71
CA LYS A 37 -6.10 -9.45 -2.11
C LYS A 37 -4.75 -8.90 -2.54
N THR A 38 -4.31 -7.75 -2.04
CA THR A 38 -3.01 -7.19 -2.42
C THR A 38 -1.80 -7.91 -1.81
N GLU A 39 -1.99 -8.89 -0.92
CA GLU A 39 -0.89 -9.65 -0.33
C GLU A 39 -0.33 -10.73 -1.29
N VAL A 40 -1.02 -11.04 -2.40
CA VAL A 40 -0.49 -11.97 -3.41
C VAL A 40 0.48 -11.29 -4.40
N PRO A 41 1.49 -12.01 -4.94
CA PRO A 41 2.49 -11.45 -5.84
C PRO A 41 1.93 -10.72 -7.07
N GLU A 42 0.77 -11.15 -7.59
CA GLU A 42 0.11 -10.52 -8.75
C GLU A 42 -0.20 -9.03 -8.50
N TYR A 43 -0.49 -8.67 -7.24
CA TYR A 43 -0.95 -7.34 -6.84
C TYR A 43 0.07 -6.61 -5.96
N LEU A 44 1.34 -7.00 -6.03
CA LEU A 44 2.37 -6.38 -5.19
C LEU A 44 2.61 -4.90 -5.56
N TYR A 45 2.39 -4.52 -6.82
CA TYR A 45 2.75 -3.21 -7.38
C TYR A 45 1.53 -2.37 -7.80
N TRP A 46 1.67 -1.04 -7.68
CA TRP A 46 0.66 -0.04 -8.10
C TRP A 46 0.09 -0.29 -9.50
N SER A 47 0.96 -0.58 -10.47
CA SER A 47 0.57 -0.80 -11.86
C SER A 47 -0.41 -1.96 -12.05
N LYS A 48 -0.43 -2.91 -11.12
CA LYS A 48 -1.31 -4.08 -11.11
C LYS A 48 -2.64 -3.83 -10.41
N ILE A 49 -2.74 -2.77 -9.61
CA ILE A 49 -3.93 -2.48 -8.79
C ILE A 49 -4.77 -1.36 -9.38
N LYS A 50 -4.15 -0.31 -9.93
CA LYS A 50 -4.80 0.97 -10.27
C LYS A 50 -6.01 0.94 -11.22
N LYS A 51 -6.33 -0.21 -11.81
CA LYS A 51 -7.44 -0.42 -12.75
C LYS A 51 -8.30 -1.63 -12.39
N LYS A 52 -8.16 -2.17 -11.18
CA LYS A 52 -8.88 -3.38 -10.78
C LYS A 52 -10.32 -3.04 -10.40
N THR A 53 -11.24 -3.88 -10.85
CA THR A 53 -12.69 -3.72 -10.66
C THR A 53 -13.16 -4.06 -9.25
N TRP A 54 -12.31 -4.70 -8.44
CA TRP A 54 -12.62 -5.05 -7.06
C TRP A 54 -12.20 -3.97 -6.04
N LEU A 55 -11.72 -2.82 -6.53
CA LEU A 55 -11.47 -1.65 -5.67
C LEU A 55 -12.80 -1.16 -5.07
N PRO A 56 -12.80 -0.62 -3.84
CA PRO A 56 -14.01 -0.04 -3.26
C PRO A 56 -14.54 1.11 -4.12
N ASP A 57 -15.84 1.09 -4.45
CA ASP A 57 -16.47 2.09 -5.33
C ASP A 57 -16.46 3.50 -4.74
N ASP A 58 -16.41 3.62 -3.41
CA ASP A 58 -16.31 4.88 -2.66
C ASP A 58 -14.89 5.45 -2.62
N MET A 59 -13.93 4.82 -3.31
CA MET A 59 -12.51 5.09 -3.10
C MET A 59 -11.71 5.24 -4.40
N ALA A 60 -11.03 6.37 -4.53
CA ALA A 60 -10.00 6.53 -5.56
C ALA A 60 -8.88 5.48 -5.39
N ALA A 61 -8.41 4.91 -6.49
CA ALA A 61 -7.37 3.89 -6.49
C ALA A 61 -6.09 4.33 -5.73
N GLU A 62 -5.74 5.62 -5.78
CA GLU A 62 -4.60 6.19 -5.06
C GLU A 62 -4.80 6.16 -3.54
N LYS A 63 -6.02 6.47 -3.08
CA LYS A 63 -6.39 6.39 -1.66
C LYS A 63 -6.34 4.95 -1.19
N PHE A 64 -6.85 4.03 -1.99
CA PHE A 64 -6.75 2.60 -1.71
C PHE A 64 -5.28 2.15 -1.62
N TRP A 65 -4.44 2.59 -2.54
CA TRP A 65 -3.01 2.29 -2.49
C TRP A 65 -2.31 2.86 -1.25
N ALA A 66 -2.75 4.04 -0.76
CA ALA A 66 -2.28 4.58 0.50
C ALA A 66 -2.63 3.66 1.68
N TYR A 67 -3.86 3.13 1.73
CA TYR A 67 -4.24 2.12 2.73
C TYR A 67 -3.40 0.85 2.64
N VAL A 68 -3.21 0.29 1.45
CA VAL A 68 -2.38 -0.91 1.23
C VAL A 68 -0.96 -0.67 1.76
N ARG A 69 -0.36 0.47 1.43
CA ARG A 69 0.97 0.83 1.89
C ARG A 69 1.05 0.98 3.40
N PHE A 70 0.09 1.69 3.99
CA PHE A 70 0.03 1.91 5.42
C PHE A 70 -0.15 0.59 6.17
N TYR A 71 -1.05 -0.27 5.69
CA TYR A 71 -1.29 -1.61 6.23
C TYR A 71 -0.03 -2.49 6.18
N ARG A 72 0.66 -2.54 5.04
CA ARG A 72 1.93 -3.28 4.89
C ARG A 72 3.01 -2.75 5.84
N GLN A 73 3.10 -1.42 5.99
CA GLN A 73 4.04 -0.81 6.92
C GLN A 73 3.70 -1.15 8.38
N PHE A 74 2.43 -1.12 8.74
CA PHE A 74 1.94 -1.46 10.08
C PHE A 74 2.23 -2.92 10.43
N ARG A 75 1.99 -3.85 9.48
CA ARG A 75 2.23 -5.29 9.68
C ARG A 75 3.68 -5.74 9.48
N SER A 76 4.54 -4.88 8.97
CA SER A 76 5.93 -5.23 8.71
C SER A 76 6.70 -5.49 10.01
N LEU A 77 7.54 -6.52 9.98
CA LEU A 77 8.42 -6.86 11.10
C LEU A 77 9.74 -6.13 10.93
N ARG A 78 10.19 -5.41 11.96
CA ARG A 78 11.51 -4.77 11.95
C ARG A 78 12.59 -5.86 11.98
N THR A 79 13.63 -5.66 11.19
CA THR A 79 14.86 -6.44 11.30
C THR A 79 15.79 -5.80 12.33
N ALA A 80 16.85 -6.51 12.73
CA ALA A 80 17.91 -5.94 13.55
C ALA A 80 18.87 -5.01 12.76
N ILE A 81 18.70 -4.91 11.43
CA ILE A 81 19.57 -4.15 10.54
C ILE A 81 18.94 -2.77 10.30
N CYS A 82 19.75 -1.71 10.35
CA CYS A 82 19.34 -0.34 10.01
C CYS A 82 20.25 0.28 8.96
N ASP A 83 19.76 1.33 8.30
CA ASP A 83 20.57 2.20 7.43
C ASP A 83 21.40 3.21 8.24
N GLN A 84 22.17 4.05 7.53
CA GLN A 84 23.04 5.08 8.13
C GLN A 84 22.26 6.16 8.89
N GLU A 85 20.96 6.29 8.65
CA GLU A 85 20.06 7.25 9.31
C GLU A 85 19.31 6.61 10.49
N GLY A 86 19.54 5.33 10.78
CA GLY A 86 18.89 4.59 11.86
C GLY A 86 17.52 4.02 11.50
N ASN A 87 17.11 4.05 10.23
CA ASN A 87 15.86 3.43 9.80
C ASN A 87 16.04 1.91 9.67
N TYR A 88 15.24 1.15 10.40
CA TYR A 88 15.26 -0.31 10.32
C TYR A 88 14.73 -0.81 8.99
N PHE A 89 15.46 -1.76 8.38
CA PHE A 89 14.91 -2.59 7.33
C PHE A 89 13.76 -3.43 7.89
N ARG A 90 12.81 -3.81 7.01
CA ARG A 90 11.57 -4.46 7.40
C ARG A 90 11.26 -5.65 6.50
N TRP A 91 10.81 -6.74 7.10
CA TRP A 91 10.21 -7.87 6.38
C TRP A 91 8.71 -7.64 6.23
N ILE A 92 8.20 -7.91 5.03
CA ILE A 92 6.76 -8.07 4.84
C ILE A 92 6.40 -9.44 5.42
N LYS A 93 5.55 -9.46 6.45
CA LYS A 93 4.93 -10.69 6.93
C LYS A 93 3.80 -11.05 5.96
N LEU A 94 4.15 -11.80 4.91
CA LEU A 94 3.20 -12.44 4.00
C LEU A 94 2.32 -13.43 4.77
#